data_AF-A0A0V0QKJ7-F1
#
_entry.id   AF-A0A0V0QKJ7-F1
#
_cell.length_a   1.000
_cell.length_b   1.000
_cell.length_c   1.000
_cell.angle_alpha   90.00
_cell.angle_beta   90.00
_cell.angle_gamma   90.00
#
_symmetry.space_group_name_H-M   'P 1'
#
loop_
_entity.id
_entity.type
_entity.pdbx_description
1 polymer ?
#
loop_
_entity_poly.entity_id
_entity_poly.type
_entity_poly.pdbx_seq_one_letter_code
_entity_poly.pdbx_strand_id
1 'polypeptide(L)'
;MEYARIMGGKDSDMYRYFKNCIFRGFIELKKNVESIIYLVKIMSEESELPCFVNFNIQEFRARFMENSTDSEYLALVDKLVDQSYDNWRTNQYDKFQNISNGIMI
;
A
#
# COMPACT_ATOMS: atom_id res chain seq x y z
N MET A 1 -4.31 -4.03 -12.94
CA MET A 1 -4.57 -3.57 -14.32
C MET A 1 -6.06 -3.44 -14.62
N GLU A 2 -6.94 -4.32 -14.15
CA GLU A 2 -8.39 -4.16 -14.33
C GLU A 2 -8.88 -2.79 -13.82
N TYR A 3 -8.59 -2.45 -12.56
CA TYR A 3 -8.96 -1.15 -12.00
C TYR A 3 -8.33 0.04 -12.73
N ALA A 4 -7.07 -0.07 -13.15
CA ALA A 4 -6.41 0.99 -13.91
C ALA A 4 -7.01 1.15 -15.32
N ARG A 5 -7.45 0.07 -15.96
CA ARG A 5 -8.15 0.12 -17.25
C ARG A 5 -9.52 0.76 -17.11
N ILE A 6 -10.25 0.48 -16.03
CA ILE A 6 -11.52 1.17 -15.70
C ILE A 6 -11.27 2.68 -15.56
N MET A 7 -10.12 3.06 -14.99
CA MET A 7 -9.69 4.46 -14.93
C MET A 7 -9.14 5.02 -16.25
N GLY A 8 -9.12 4.26 -17.36
CA GLY A 8 -8.62 4.75 -18.66
C GLY A 8 -7.11 4.56 -18.90
N GLY A 9 -6.41 3.80 -18.06
CA GLY A 9 -4.98 3.49 -18.20
C GLY A 9 -4.06 4.39 -17.36
N LYS A 10 -2.76 4.08 -17.34
CA LYS A 10 -1.77 4.77 -16.48
C LYS A 10 -1.61 6.26 -16.83
N ASP A 11 -1.81 6.61 -18.10
CA ASP A 11 -1.65 7.97 -18.60
C ASP A 11 -2.96 8.78 -18.62
N SER A 12 -4.04 8.24 -18.05
CA SER A 12 -5.32 8.94 -17.99
C SER A 12 -5.38 9.96 -16.87
N ASP A 13 -6.23 10.97 -17.04
CA ASP A 13 -6.49 11.97 -15.99
C ASP A 13 -7.12 11.34 -14.74
N MET A 14 -7.95 10.31 -14.90
CA MET A 14 -8.57 9.61 -13.77
C MET A 14 -7.55 8.83 -12.95
N TYR A 15 -6.54 8.22 -13.60
CA TYR A 15 -5.46 7.55 -12.87
C TYR A 15 -4.57 8.57 -12.15
N ARG A 16 -4.27 9.72 -12.77
CA ARG A 16 -3.57 10.83 -12.09
C ARG A 16 -4.36 11.34 -10.88
N TYR A 17 -5.67 11.50 -11.03
CA TYR A 17 -6.56 11.90 -9.94
C TYR A 17 -6.55 10.88 -8.80
N PHE A 18 -6.62 9.58 -9.12
CA PHE A 18 -6.47 8.52 -8.14
C PHE A 18 -5.15 8.65 -7.35
N LYS A 19 -4.01 8.83 -8.03
CA LYS A 19 -2.72 9.03 -7.36
C LYS A 19 -2.73 10.25 -6.44
N ASN A 20 -3.37 11.35 -6.85
CA ASN A 20 -3.51 12.54 -6.02
C ASN A 20 -4.35 12.27 -4.76
N CYS A 21 -5.45 11.53 -4.89
CA CYS A 21 -6.27 11.10 -3.75
C CYS A 21 -5.47 10.25 -2.76
N ILE A 22 -4.67 9.30 -3.25
CA ILE A 22 -3.79 8.48 -2.40
C ILE A 22 -2.79 9.37 -1.67
N PHE A 23 -2.10 10.28 -2.38
CA PHE A 23 -1.15 11.21 -1.76
C PHE A 23 -1.79 12.04 -0.65
N ARG A 24 -2.96 12.64 -0.91
CA ARG A 24 -3.71 13.41 0.09
C ARG A 24 -4.11 12.56 1.31
N GLY A 25 -4.54 11.32 1.08
CA GLY A 25 -4.84 10.38 2.15
C GLY A 25 -3.63 10.07 3.03
N PHE A 26 -2.48 9.79 2.40
CA PHE A 26 -1.22 9.53 3.10
C PHE A 26 -0.77 10.76 3.91
N ILE A 27 -0.88 11.97 3.37
CA ILE A 27 -0.57 13.21 4.11
C ILE A 27 -1.44 13.33 5.36
N GLU A 28 -2.71 12.97 5.28
CA GLU A 28 -3.60 13.01 6.45
C GLU A 28 -3.25 11.92 7.47
N LEU A 29 -2.88 10.73 7.02
CA LEU A 29 -2.37 9.67 7.90
C LEU A 29 -1.12 10.11 8.66
N LYS A 30 -0.18 10.78 7.97
CA LYS A 30 1.06 11.32 8.57
C LYS A 30 0.80 12.32 9.70
N LYS A 31 -0.30 13.10 9.64
CA LYS A 31 -0.67 14.03 10.72
C LYS A 31 -1.27 13.34 11.95
N ASN A 32 -1.85 12.16 11.77
CA ASN A 32 -2.64 11.46 12.78
C ASN A 32 -1.96 10.17 13.28
N VAL A 33 -0.64 10.02 13.09
CA VAL A 33 0.08 8.77 13.40
C VAL A 33 -0.05 8.40 14.86
N GLU A 34 0.15 9.34 15.79
CA GLU A 34 0.04 9.07 17.23
C GLU A 34 -1.31 8.46 17.61
N SER A 35 -2.41 9.00 17.06
CA SER A 35 -3.75 8.47 17.31
C SER A 35 -3.92 7.05 16.75
N ILE A 36 -3.38 6.79 15.56
CA ILE A 36 -3.43 5.47 14.92
C ILE A 36 -2.60 4.45 15.73
N ILE A 37 -1.38 4.82 16.13
CA ILE A 37 -0.49 3.98 16.95
C ILE A 37 -1.15 3.65 18.29
N TYR A 38 -1.76 4.64 18.94
CA TYR A 38 -2.46 4.45 20.20
C TYR A 38 -3.63 3.47 20.07
N LEU A 39 -4.46 3.61 19.03
CA LEU A 39 -5.56 2.68 18.75
C LEU A 39 -5.05 1.26 18.52
N VAL A 40 -4.02 1.09 17.68
CA VAL A 40 -3.44 -0.23 17.40
C VAL A 40 -2.85 -0.86 18.66
N LYS A 41 -2.25 -0.06 19.54
CA LYS A 41 -1.73 -0.54 20.82
C LYS A 41 -2.85 -1.10 21.70
N ILE A 42 -3.96 -0.38 21.87
CA ILE A 42 -5.12 -0.87 22.62
C ILE A 42 -5.68 -2.15 21.97
N MET A 43 -5.81 -2.17 20.64
CA MET A 43 -6.31 -3.35 19.93
C MET A 43 -5.41 -4.58 20.08
N SER A 44 -4.11 -4.37 20.31
CA SER A 44 -3.13 -5.44 20.50
C SER A 44 -3.07 -5.96 21.95
N GLU A 45 -3.52 -5.15 22.92
CA GLU A 45 -3.55 -5.56 24.33
C GLU A 45 -4.53 -6.74 24.50
N GLU A 46 -4.02 -7.85 25.04
CA GLU A 46 -4.79 -9.08 25.27
C GLU A 46 -5.49 -9.67 24.03
N SER A 47 -5.01 -9.32 22.82
CA SER A 47 -5.62 -9.82 21.59
C SER A 47 -5.18 -11.24 21.25
N GLU A 48 -6.15 -12.13 21.03
CA GLU A 48 -5.92 -13.50 20.54
C GLU A 48 -5.79 -13.58 19.01
N LEU A 49 -5.86 -12.45 18.30
CA LEU A 49 -5.78 -12.46 16.85
C LEU A 49 -4.36 -12.83 16.38
N PRO A 50 -4.19 -13.80 15.46
CA PRO A 50 -2.89 -14.25 14.99
C PRO A 50 -1.99 -13.15 14.41
N CYS A 51 -2.59 -12.08 13.87
CA CYS A 51 -1.86 -10.94 13.33
C CYS A 51 -1.09 -10.14 14.40
N PHE A 52 -1.49 -10.21 15.67
CA PHE A 52 -0.81 -9.50 16.77
C PHE A 52 0.33 -10.31 17.42
N VAL A 53 0.40 -11.63 17.20
CA VAL A 53 1.42 -12.50 17.81
C VAL A 53 2.84 -12.07 17.48
N ASN A 54 3.10 -11.65 16.24
CA ASN A 54 4.40 -11.16 15.78
C ASN A 54 4.34 -9.68 15.38
N PHE A 55 3.36 -8.94 15.89
CA PHE A 55 3.20 -7.55 15.51
C PHE A 55 4.23 -6.65 16.18
N ASN A 56 4.96 -5.89 15.36
CA ASN A 56 5.92 -4.90 15.84
C ASN A 56 5.39 -3.48 15.59
N ILE A 57 5.01 -2.80 16.68
CA ILE A 57 4.48 -1.43 16.62
C ILE A 57 5.49 -0.43 16.03
N GLN A 58 6.80 -0.64 16.23
CA GLN A 58 7.83 0.25 15.70
C GLN A 58 7.98 0.07 14.19
N GLU A 59 7.91 -1.17 13.70
CA GLU A 59 7.89 -1.46 12.26
C GLU A 59 6.64 -0.86 11.60
N PHE A 60 5.49 -0.98 12.26
CA PHE A 60 4.25 -0.37 11.79
C PHE A 60 4.36 1.16 11.74
N ARG A 61 4.89 1.79 12.79
CA ARG A 61 5.10 3.25 12.85
C ARG A 61 6.07 3.76 11.78
N ALA A 62 7.13 2.99 11.49
CA ALA A 62 8.10 3.35 10.45
C ALA A 62 7.47 3.54 9.06
N ARG A 63 6.34 2.87 8.77
CA ARG A 63 5.62 2.98 7.49
C ARG A 63 5.03 4.37 7.24
N PHE A 64 4.81 5.17 8.28
CA PHE A 64 4.25 6.52 8.14
C PHE A 64 5.30 7.57 7.77
N MET A 65 6.60 7.26 7.89
CA MET A 65 7.73 8.16 7.58
C MET A 65 7.54 9.59 8.10
N GLU A 66 7.24 9.73 9.39
CA GLU A 66 6.90 11.00 10.05
C GLU A 66 7.89 12.15 9.79
N ASN A 67 9.18 11.82 9.69
CA ASN A 67 10.27 12.79 9.51
C ASN A 67 10.60 13.12 8.05
N SER A 68 9.84 12.60 7.09
CA SER A 68 10.04 12.91 5.67
C SER A 68 9.60 14.32 5.30
N THR A 69 10.20 14.91 4.28
CA THR A 69 9.68 16.11 3.61
C THR A 69 8.48 15.75 2.72
N ASP A 70 7.65 16.73 2.37
CA ASP A 70 6.51 16.50 1.47
C ASP A 70 6.93 15.96 0.10
N SER A 71 8.10 16.37 -0.41
CA SER A 71 8.65 15.87 -1.67
C SER A 71 9.07 14.41 -1.58
N GLU A 72 9.73 14.01 -0.49
CA GLU A 72 10.12 12.61 -0.26
C GLU A 72 8.88 11.73 -0.07
N TYR A 73 7.87 12.26 0.61
CA TYR A 73 6.62 11.55 0.84
C TYR A 73 5.81 11.36 -0.45
N LEU A 74 5.81 12.38 -1.33
CA LEU A 74 5.23 12.26 -2.66
C LEU A 74 5.92 11.18 -3.50
N ALA A 75 7.26 11.16 -3.48
CA ALA A 75 8.05 10.15 -4.18
C ALA A 75 7.80 8.73 -3.63
N LEU A 76 7.66 8.59 -2.31
CA LEU A 76 7.28 7.33 -1.68
C LEU A 76 5.91 6.84 -2.16
N VAL A 77 4.90 7.70 -2.12
CA VAL A 77 3.53 7.33 -2.52
C VAL A 77 3.51 6.92 -4.00
N ASP A 78 4.18 7.68 -4.87
CA ASP A 78 4.24 7.36 -6.30
C ASP A 78 4.93 6.00 -6.53
N LYS A 79 6.04 5.75 -5.82
CA LYS A 79 6.74 4.46 -5.84
C LYS A 79 5.84 3.31 -5.38
N LEU A 80 5.09 3.47 -4.30
CA LEU A 80 4.20 2.42 -3.78
C LEU A 80 3.07 2.10 -4.76
N VAL A 81 2.50 3.13 -5.41
CA VAL A 81 1.46 2.96 -6.43
C VAL A 81 2.00 2.22 -7.65
N ASP A 82 3.19 2.60 -8.13
CA ASP A 82 3.83 1.96 -9.27
C ASP A 82 4.22 0.50 -8.96
N GLN A 83 4.82 0.23 -7.79
CA GLN A 83 5.12 -1.12 -7.34
C GLN A 83 3.86 -1.99 -7.24
N SER A 84 2.75 -1.44 -6.75
CA SER A 84 1.48 -2.16 -6.68
C SER A 84 0.92 -2.48 -8.06
N TYR A 85 1.09 -1.58 -9.02
CA TYR A 85 0.70 -1.77 -10.41
C TYR A 85 1.52 -2.87 -11.11
N ASP A 86 2.83 -2.87 -10.90
CA ASP A 86 3.75 -3.83 -11.52
C ASP A 86 3.70 -5.21 -10.86
N ASN A 87 3.51 -5.27 -9.53
CA ASN A 87 3.31 -6.54 -8.82
C ASN A 87 1.99 -7.20 -9.27
N TRP A 88 0.93 -6.42 -9.48
CA TRP A 88 -0.29 -6.96 -10.11
C TRP A 88 0.00 -7.56 -11.48
N ARG A 89 0.78 -6.87 -12.32
CA ARG A 89 1.12 -7.34 -13.67
C ARG A 89 1.86 -8.67 -13.57
N THR A 90 2.91 -8.71 -12.76
CA THR A 90 3.76 -9.90 -12.55
C THR A 90 2.93 -11.07 -12.02
N ASN A 91 2.15 -10.88 -10.97
CA ASN A 91 1.29 -11.92 -10.39
C ASN A 91 0.24 -12.45 -11.38
N GLN A 92 -0.33 -11.59 -12.23
CA GLN A 92 -1.26 -12.04 -13.27
C GLN A 92 -0.55 -12.81 -14.40
N TYR A 93 0.66 -12.40 -14.80
CA TYR A 93 1.50 -13.16 -15.72
C TYR A 93 1.83 -14.54 -15.14
N ASP A 94 2.21 -14.61 -13.86
CA ASP A 94 2.52 -15.87 -13.17
C ASP A 94 1.29 -16.79 -13.09
N LYS A 95 0.10 -16.23 -12.80
CA LYS A 95 -1.16 -16.99 -12.81
C LYS A 95 -1.52 -17.51 -14.20
N PHE A 96 -1.34 -16.70 -15.24
CA PHE A 96 -1.55 -17.14 -16.62
C PHE A 96 -0.55 -18.24 -17.02
N GLN A 97 0.72 -18.10 -16.63
CA GLN A 97 1.74 -19.13 -16.89
C GLN A 97 1.43 -20.44 -16.16
N ASN A 98 0.98 -20.38 -14.90
CA ASN A 98 0.59 -21.58 -14.14
C ASN A 98 -0.60 -22.31 -14.79
N ILE A 99 -1.59 -21.56 -15.29
CA ILE A 99 -2.77 -22.15 -15.93
C ILE A 99 -2.46 -22.67 -17.34
N SER A 100 -1.59 -21.99 -18.10
CA SER A 100 -1.28 -22.38 -19.49
C SER A 100 -0.17 -23.43 -19.64
N ASN A 101 0.81 -23.50 -18.72
CA ASN A 101 1.97 -24.39 -18.87
C ASN A 101 2.02 -25.55 -17.85
N GLY A 102 1.11 -25.64 -16.89
CA GLY A 102 0.95 -26.82 -16.03
C GLY A 102 2.19 -27.23 -15.21
N ILE A 103 3.10 -26.31 -14.90
CA ILE A 103 4.28 -26.63 -14.08
C ILE A 103 3.87 -26.54 -12.60
N MET A 104 3.57 -27.70 -12.01
CA MET A 104 3.75 -27.92 -10.58
C MET A 104 5.20 -27.61 -10.21
N ILE A 105 5.40 -26.80 -9.18
CA ILE A 105 6.63 -26.88 -8.38
C ILE A 105 6.60 -28.21 -7.64
#